data_AF-A0AAX3PKN1-F1
#
_entry.id   AF-A0AAX3PKN1-F1
#
_cell.length_a   1.000
_cell.length_b   1.000
_cell.length_c   1.000
_cell.angle_alpha   90.00
_cell.angle_beta   90.00
_cell.angle_gamma   90.00
#
_symmetry.space_group_name_H-M   'P 1'
#
loop_
_entity.id
_entity.type
_entity.pdbx_description
1 polymer ?
#
loop_
_entity_poly.entity_id
_entity_poly.type
_entity_poly.pdbx_seq_one_letter_code
_entity_poly.pdbx_strand_id
1 'polypeptide(L)'
;MKHRTNLSKQKGSTIIVVMMMLLFLTIVGVMAIRTSMTTLNIATNAQIGQLSSQTADTPINQVFLEDLNKQVNLSSVIGKALKDADTEPDKEYVFCYKPKASTRFGSVTSMAVLRNTSTGVELVEGSTDSFCNLTTDFGSARRGVVTQVSIKIPTDTTDLPPLALLARNINVSGGQTIPQGVTEQKRIRMTTVAVMPIYAKNLSAAQACLKENVNDNLDAESSAKQTTAQCLVNLGVPVNSQVQEFNLQTFIKMVKAPV
;
A
#
# COMPACT_ATOMS: atom_id res chain seq x y z
N MET A 1 -55.65 -76.39 -2.92
CA MET A 1 -54.41 -75.82 -2.34
C MET A 1 -54.05 -74.56 -3.11
N LYS A 2 -54.25 -73.37 -2.56
CA LYS A 2 -53.94 -72.09 -3.21
C LYS A 2 -53.02 -71.29 -2.28
N HIS A 3 -51.73 -71.34 -2.57
CA HIS A 3 -50.70 -70.70 -1.75
C HIS A 3 -50.73 -69.19 -2.01
N ARG A 4 -51.15 -68.40 -1.01
CA ARG A 4 -51.01 -66.94 -1.04
C ARG A 4 -49.57 -66.58 -0.66
N THR A 5 -48.83 -66.01 -1.59
CA THR A 5 -47.53 -65.38 -1.34
C THR A 5 -47.71 -64.02 -0.66
N ASN A 6 -47.03 -63.83 0.46
CA ASN A 6 -47.08 -62.61 1.28
C ASN A 6 -46.29 -61.47 0.60
N LEU A 7 -46.99 -60.43 0.12
CA LEU A 7 -46.41 -59.25 -0.54
C LEU A 7 -46.26 -58.05 0.42
N SER A 8 -45.80 -58.26 1.66
CA SER A 8 -45.80 -57.20 2.70
C SER A 8 -44.42 -56.81 3.26
N LYS A 9 -43.30 -57.25 2.65
CA LYS A 9 -41.93 -56.88 3.08
C LYS A 9 -41.26 -55.76 2.26
N GLN A 10 -41.86 -55.26 1.18
CA GLN A 10 -41.21 -54.30 0.26
C GLN A 10 -41.50 -52.80 0.54
N LYS A 11 -42.58 -52.46 1.25
CA LYS A 11 -42.96 -51.04 1.45
C LYS A 11 -42.16 -50.30 2.53
N GLY A 12 -41.54 -51.01 3.49
CA GLY A 12 -40.70 -50.40 4.51
C GLY A 12 -39.28 -50.07 4.02
N SER A 13 -38.74 -50.90 3.11
CA SER A 13 -37.38 -50.73 2.59
C SER A 13 -37.23 -49.53 1.64
N THR A 14 -38.28 -49.21 0.86
CA THR A 14 -38.27 -48.08 -0.08
C THR A 14 -38.26 -46.72 0.63
N ILE A 15 -38.99 -46.56 1.75
CA ILE A 15 -39.00 -45.31 2.52
C ILE A 15 -37.62 -45.02 3.14
N ILE A 16 -36.93 -46.04 3.65
CA ILE A 16 -35.59 -45.90 4.24
C ILE A 16 -34.57 -45.49 3.17
N VAL A 17 -34.61 -46.14 1.99
CA VAL A 17 -33.70 -45.83 0.88
C VAL A 17 -33.92 -44.40 0.37
N VAL A 18 -35.18 -43.96 0.24
CA VAL A 18 -35.49 -42.59 -0.19
C VAL A 18 -35.04 -41.56 0.85
N MET A 19 -35.27 -41.80 2.13
CA MET A 19 -34.78 -40.93 3.22
C MET A 19 -33.25 -40.82 3.22
N MET A 20 -32.54 -41.93 3.02
CA MET A 20 -31.08 -41.91 2.92
C MET A 20 -30.60 -41.14 1.69
N MET A 21 -31.26 -41.32 0.53
CA MET A 21 -30.92 -40.61 -0.69
C MET A 21 -31.14 -39.10 -0.53
N LEU A 22 -32.24 -38.68 0.07
CA LEU A 22 -32.51 -37.27 0.38
C LEU A 22 -31.46 -36.68 1.32
N LEU A 23 -31.00 -37.45 2.32
CA LEU A 23 -29.95 -37.03 3.23
C LEU A 23 -28.59 -36.85 2.54
N PHE A 24 -28.24 -37.72 1.59
CA PHE A 24 -27.03 -37.52 0.79
C PHE A 24 -27.12 -36.27 -0.10
N LEU A 25 -28.27 -36.05 -0.74
CA LEU A 25 -28.47 -34.88 -1.59
C LEU A 25 -28.39 -33.56 -0.81
N THR A 26 -28.89 -33.51 0.42
CA THR A 26 -28.78 -32.32 1.28
C THR A 26 -27.35 -32.06 1.73
N ILE A 27 -26.58 -33.10 2.12
CA ILE A 27 -25.17 -32.94 2.51
C ILE A 27 -24.34 -32.41 1.34
N VAL A 28 -24.47 -33.01 0.15
CA VAL A 28 -23.76 -32.56 -1.05
C VAL A 28 -24.19 -31.13 -1.43
N GLY A 29 -25.49 -30.82 -1.33
CA GLY A 29 -26.03 -29.47 -1.57
C GLY A 29 -25.43 -28.43 -0.62
N VAL A 30 -25.36 -28.70 0.68
CA VAL A 30 -24.78 -27.78 1.68
C VAL A 30 -23.28 -27.61 1.47
N MET A 31 -22.55 -28.69 1.15
CA MET A 31 -21.13 -28.59 0.82
C MET A 31 -20.89 -27.75 -0.44
N ALA A 32 -21.70 -27.92 -1.49
CA ALA A 32 -21.60 -27.15 -2.73
C ALA A 32 -21.89 -25.65 -2.51
N ILE A 33 -22.86 -25.31 -1.65
CA ILE A 33 -23.13 -23.91 -1.28
C ILE A 33 -21.95 -23.33 -0.50
N ARG A 34 -21.41 -24.08 0.47
CA ARG A 34 -20.28 -23.64 1.29
C ARG A 34 -19.03 -23.43 0.44
N THR A 35 -18.71 -24.34 -0.47
CA THR A 35 -17.57 -24.21 -1.39
C THR A 35 -17.75 -23.03 -2.34
N SER A 36 -18.96 -22.79 -2.85
CA SER A 36 -19.26 -21.63 -3.69
C SER A 36 -19.07 -20.30 -2.96
N MET A 37 -19.52 -20.21 -1.71
CA MET A 37 -19.32 -19.02 -0.85
C MET A 37 -17.84 -18.81 -0.51
N THR A 38 -17.09 -19.88 -0.22
CA THR A 38 -15.65 -19.77 0.01
C THR A 38 -14.89 -19.34 -1.24
N THR A 39 -15.22 -19.89 -2.40
CA THR A 39 -14.59 -19.52 -3.68
C THR A 39 -14.90 -18.07 -4.03
N LEU A 40 -16.13 -17.59 -3.80
CA LEU A 40 -16.49 -16.20 -4.03
C LEU A 40 -15.75 -15.25 -3.08
N ASN A 41 -15.63 -15.60 -1.79
CA ASN A 41 -14.87 -14.79 -0.84
C ASN A 41 -13.38 -14.74 -1.18
N ILE A 42 -12.79 -15.87 -1.61
CA ILE A 42 -11.39 -15.93 -2.07
C ILE A 42 -11.21 -15.10 -3.34
N ALA A 43 -12.11 -15.24 -4.32
CA ALA A 43 -12.06 -14.47 -5.56
C ALA A 43 -12.25 -12.97 -5.32
N THR A 44 -13.15 -12.59 -4.41
CA THR A 44 -13.39 -11.19 -4.03
C THR A 44 -12.18 -10.62 -3.31
N ASN A 45 -11.59 -11.35 -2.36
CA ASN A 45 -10.35 -10.95 -1.69
C ASN A 45 -9.16 -10.86 -2.66
N ALA A 46 -9.07 -11.75 -3.65
CA ALA A 46 -8.03 -11.71 -4.67
C ALA A 46 -8.19 -10.53 -5.63
N GLN A 47 -9.42 -10.23 -6.08
CA GLN A 47 -9.73 -9.05 -6.89
C GLN A 47 -9.47 -7.75 -6.12
N ILE A 48 -9.83 -7.72 -4.84
CA ILE A 48 -9.52 -6.64 -3.90
C ILE A 48 -8.00 -6.45 -3.81
N GLY A 49 -7.26 -7.54 -3.60
CA GLY A 49 -5.81 -7.53 -3.52
C GLY A 49 -5.17 -6.97 -4.79
N GLN A 50 -5.55 -7.47 -5.96
CA GLN A 50 -5.02 -7.02 -7.25
C GLN A 50 -5.31 -5.55 -7.53
N LEU A 51 -6.54 -5.09 -7.27
CA LEU A 51 -6.90 -3.69 -7.44
C LEU A 51 -6.11 -2.81 -6.46
N SER A 52 -6.03 -3.20 -5.19
CA SER A 52 -5.29 -2.48 -4.16
C SER A 52 -3.81 -2.36 -4.52
N SER A 53 -3.18 -3.46 -4.97
CA SER A 53 -1.80 -3.47 -5.46
C SER A 53 -1.61 -2.47 -6.60
N GLN A 54 -2.44 -2.55 -7.64
CA GLN A 54 -2.33 -1.64 -8.79
C GLN A 54 -2.48 -0.17 -8.38
N THR A 55 -3.40 0.12 -7.45
CA THR A 55 -3.59 1.50 -6.95
C THR A 55 -2.50 1.97 -5.98
N ALA A 56 -1.81 1.05 -5.29
CA ALA A 56 -0.63 1.35 -4.48
C ALA A 56 0.60 1.61 -5.36
N ASP A 57 0.75 0.85 -6.46
CA ASP A 57 1.86 1.01 -7.41
C ASP A 57 1.73 2.29 -8.26
N THR A 58 0.51 2.80 -8.46
CA THR A 58 0.26 3.94 -9.37
C THR A 58 1.01 5.22 -8.96
N PRO A 59 0.97 5.70 -7.69
CA PRO A 59 1.80 6.80 -7.23
C PRO A 59 3.31 6.57 -7.41
N ILE A 60 3.79 5.34 -7.20
CA ILE A 60 5.20 4.98 -7.37
C ILE A 60 5.59 5.15 -8.84
N ASN A 61 4.77 4.66 -9.76
CA ASN A 61 5.01 4.82 -11.19
C ASN A 61 4.94 6.28 -11.65
N GLN A 62 4.09 7.11 -11.02
CA GLN A 62 4.00 8.54 -11.30
C GLN A 62 5.35 9.25 -11.05
N VAL A 63 6.12 8.82 -10.05
CA VAL A 63 7.48 9.34 -9.80
C VAL A 63 8.43 8.98 -10.93
N PHE A 64 8.27 7.84 -11.61
CA PHE A 64 9.15 7.50 -12.72
C PHE A 64 8.82 8.23 -14.02
N LEU A 65 7.58 8.68 -14.18
CA LEU A 65 7.10 9.36 -15.39
C LEU A 65 7.27 10.88 -15.35
N GLU A 66 7.29 11.48 -14.16
CA GLU A 66 7.40 12.92 -14.00
C GLU A 66 8.85 13.41 -14.08
N ASP A 67 9.03 14.64 -14.57
CA ASP A 67 10.35 15.27 -14.71
C ASP A 67 11.03 15.45 -13.35
N LEU A 68 12.26 14.94 -13.23
CA LEU A 68 13.08 15.02 -12.02
C LEU A 68 13.20 16.47 -11.51
N ASN A 69 13.37 17.46 -12.40
CA ASN A 69 13.49 18.87 -12.01
C ASN A 69 12.24 19.38 -11.29
N LYS A 70 11.07 18.86 -11.67
CA LYS A 70 9.81 19.22 -11.04
C LYS A 70 9.66 18.50 -9.69
N GLN A 71 10.15 17.27 -9.56
CA GLN A 71 10.07 16.49 -8.33
C GLN A 71 10.99 17.00 -7.22
N VAL A 72 12.21 17.40 -7.57
CA VAL A 72 13.20 17.92 -6.61
C VAL A 72 12.98 19.41 -6.30
N ASN A 73 12.02 20.07 -6.96
CA ASN A 73 11.63 21.44 -6.66
C ASN A 73 10.98 21.52 -5.26
N LEU A 74 11.24 22.59 -4.51
CA LEU A 74 10.62 22.85 -3.19
C LEU A 74 9.09 22.91 -3.20
N SER A 75 8.45 23.14 -4.36
CA SER A 75 6.98 23.06 -4.51
C SER A 75 6.43 21.62 -4.45
N SER A 76 7.32 20.63 -4.57
CA SER A 76 7.02 19.20 -4.50
C SER A 76 7.39 18.66 -3.12
N VAL A 77 6.59 17.72 -2.62
CA VAL A 77 6.79 17.00 -1.36
C VAL A 77 8.18 16.37 -1.32
N ILE A 78 8.63 15.79 -2.44
CA ILE A 78 9.96 15.17 -2.54
C ILE A 78 11.06 16.23 -2.37
N GLY A 79 10.96 17.36 -3.07
CA GLY A 79 11.94 18.45 -2.95
C GLY A 79 11.97 19.08 -1.56
N LYS A 80 10.80 19.26 -0.92
CA LYS A 80 10.70 19.71 0.48
C LYS A 80 11.34 18.71 1.43
N ALA A 81 11.04 17.42 1.28
CA ALA A 81 11.60 16.35 2.11
C ALA A 81 13.13 16.27 2.01
N LEU A 82 13.67 16.38 0.78
CA LEU A 82 15.12 16.42 0.54
C LEU A 82 15.78 17.61 1.25
N LYS A 83 15.17 18.80 1.14
CA LYS A 83 15.72 20.01 1.74
C LYS A 83 15.68 19.98 3.26
N ASP A 84 14.56 19.57 3.82
CA ASP A 84 14.38 19.50 5.26
C ASP A 84 15.26 18.41 5.89
N ALA A 85 15.53 17.32 5.18
CA ALA A 85 16.38 16.24 5.68
C ALA A 85 17.83 16.68 5.98
N ASP A 86 18.29 17.81 5.41
CA ASP A 86 19.61 18.37 5.72
C ASP A 86 19.66 19.07 7.09
N THR A 87 18.51 19.53 7.60
CA THR A 87 18.43 20.31 8.85
C THR A 87 17.65 19.60 9.95
N GLU A 88 16.59 18.89 9.58
CA GLU A 88 15.64 18.20 10.47
C GLU A 88 15.30 16.82 9.89
N PRO A 89 16.18 15.82 10.09
CA PRO A 89 15.95 14.45 9.63
C PRO A 89 14.80 13.75 10.41
N ASP A 90 14.47 12.53 9.98
CA ASP A 90 13.42 11.66 10.58
C ASP A 90 11.99 12.22 10.55
N LYS A 91 11.69 13.03 9.53
CA LYS A 91 10.34 13.46 9.21
C LYS A 91 9.72 12.61 8.10
N GLU A 92 8.41 12.43 8.20
CA GLU A 92 7.61 11.74 7.21
C GLU A 92 6.63 12.72 6.55
N TYR A 93 6.70 12.84 5.23
CA TYR A 93 5.92 13.80 4.46
C TYR A 93 4.77 13.07 3.77
N VAL A 94 3.56 13.27 4.28
CA VAL A 94 2.36 12.55 3.88
C VAL A 94 1.50 13.43 2.99
N PHE A 95 0.96 12.85 1.91
CA PHE A 95 -0.03 13.49 1.07
C PHE A 95 -0.99 12.44 0.49
N CYS A 96 -2.14 12.90 0.03
CA CYS A 96 -3.12 12.01 -0.59
C CYS A 96 -2.98 11.97 -2.11
N TYR A 97 -3.00 10.77 -2.69
CA TYR A 97 -3.01 10.61 -4.15
C TYR A 97 -4.41 10.86 -4.72
N LYS A 98 -4.59 12.05 -5.33
CA LYS A 98 -5.87 12.50 -5.91
C LYS A 98 -5.75 12.74 -7.42
N PRO A 99 -5.72 11.70 -8.28
CA PRO A 99 -5.53 11.85 -9.73
C PRO A 99 -6.66 12.62 -10.44
N LYS A 100 -7.82 12.77 -9.78
CA LYS A 100 -8.95 13.55 -10.28
C LYS A 100 -8.93 15.02 -9.85
N ALA A 101 -8.09 15.38 -8.88
CA ALA A 101 -7.95 16.75 -8.44
C ALA A 101 -7.11 17.54 -9.44
N SER A 102 -7.33 18.85 -9.52
CA SER A 102 -6.47 19.77 -10.28
C SER A 102 -5.11 20.01 -9.61
N THR A 103 -4.93 19.50 -8.39
CA THR A 103 -3.69 19.60 -7.63
C THR A 103 -2.64 18.69 -8.23
N ARG A 104 -1.43 19.24 -8.42
CA ARG A 104 -0.27 18.47 -8.87
C ARG A 104 0.05 17.33 -7.90
N PHE A 105 0.52 16.20 -8.44
CA PHE A 105 1.05 15.09 -7.66
C PHE A 105 2.13 15.57 -6.68
N GLY A 106 2.02 15.18 -5.42
CA GLY A 106 2.99 15.55 -4.40
C GLY A 106 3.16 17.07 -4.24
N SER A 107 2.08 17.87 -4.30
CA SER A 107 2.17 19.30 -4.02
C SER A 107 2.30 19.57 -2.52
N VAL A 108 3.23 20.45 -2.14
CA VAL A 108 3.42 20.87 -0.74
C VAL A 108 2.20 21.57 -0.14
N THR A 109 1.29 22.10 -0.96
CA THR A 109 0.08 22.79 -0.48
C THR A 109 -0.94 21.85 0.17
N SER A 110 -0.84 20.55 -0.09
CA SER A 110 -1.75 19.52 0.43
C SER A 110 -0.98 18.39 1.11
N MET A 111 0.05 18.76 1.85
CA MET A 111 0.96 17.86 2.55
C MET A 111 0.79 18.02 4.07
N ALA A 112 1.01 16.93 4.80
CA ALA A 112 1.23 16.90 6.24
C ALA A 112 2.65 16.40 6.50
N VAL A 113 3.29 16.94 7.54
CA VAL A 113 4.59 16.46 8.00
C VAL A 113 4.41 15.86 9.38
N LEU A 114 4.76 14.58 9.49
CA LEU A 114 4.76 13.84 10.72
C LEU A 114 6.18 13.74 11.26
N ARG A 115 6.31 13.88 12.58
CA ARG A 115 7.53 13.58 13.33
C ARG A 115 7.27 12.42 14.27
N ASN A 116 8.25 11.54 14.38
CA ASN A 116 8.24 10.47 15.34
C ASN A 116 8.34 10.99 16.78
N THR A 117 7.48 10.50 17.66
CA THR A 117 7.57 10.71 19.12
C THR A 117 7.74 9.38 19.84
N SER A 118 7.92 9.39 21.17
CA SER A 118 8.07 8.17 21.97
C SER A 118 6.80 7.31 22.01
N THR A 119 5.62 7.92 21.85
CA THR A 119 4.31 7.25 21.96
C THR A 119 3.58 7.11 20.62
N GLY A 120 4.06 7.75 19.54
CA GLY A 120 3.40 7.71 18.24
C GLY A 120 4.02 8.66 17.23
N VAL A 121 3.16 9.46 16.57
CA VAL A 121 3.53 10.51 15.63
C VAL A 121 2.89 11.84 16.03
N GLU A 122 3.54 12.94 15.69
CA GLU A 122 3.07 14.30 15.90
C GLU A 122 3.01 15.04 14.55
N LEU A 123 1.92 15.74 14.29
CA LEU A 123 1.79 16.63 13.13
C LEU A 123 2.56 17.93 13.40
N VAL A 124 3.65 18.16 12.67
CA VAL A 124 4.52 19.33 12.85
C VAL A 124 4.31 20.41 11.78
N GLU A 125 3.80 20.05 10.60
CA GLU A 125 3.48 20.99 9.53
C GLU A 125 2.26 20.49 8.73
N GLY A 126 1.43 21.41 8.24
CA GLY A 126 0.21 21.10 7.47
C GLY A 126 -1.06 21.08 8.33
N SER A 127 -2.14 20.57 7.74
CA SER A 127 -3.44 20.42 8.40
C SER A 127 -3.81 18.94 8.53
N THR A 128 -4.72 18.63 9.45
CA THR A 128 -5.35 17.31 9.53
C THR A 128 -6.16 16.95 8.28
N ASP A 129 -6.44 17.92 7.41
CA ASP A 129 -7.08 17.75 6.10
C ASP A 129 -6.09 17.37 4.97
N SER A 130 -4.79 17.44 5.23
CA SER A 130 -3.76 17.05 4.25
C SER A 130 -3.63 15.53 4.11
N PHE A 131 -4.09 14.77 5.11
CA PHE A 131 -4.20 13.32 5.04
C PHE A 131 -5.36 12.91 4.12
N CYS A 132 -5.33 11.68 3.62
CA CYS A 132 -6.42 11.19 2.80
C CYS A 132 -7.75 11.11 3.57
N ASN A 133 -8.81 11.66 2.98
CA ASN A 133 -10.17 11.49 3.48
C ASN A 133 -10.81 10.25 2.84
N LEU A 134 -11.14 9.27 3.67
CA LEU A 134 -11.72 7.99 3.26
C LEU A 134 -13.13 8.09 2.62
N THR A 135 -13.78 9.26 2.70
CA THR A 135 -15.12 9.51 2.12
C THR A 135 -15.08 10.23 0.78
N THR A 136 -14.00 10.95 0.46
CA THR A 136 -13.95 11.85 -0.71
C THR A 136 -12.76 11.60 -1.63
N ASP A 137 -11.61 11.18 -1.11
CA ASP A 137 -10.34 11.20 -1.84
C ASP A 137 -10.06 9.91 -2.62
N PHE A 138 -11.09 9.41 -3.30
CA PHE A 138 -10.97 8.21 -4.09
C PHE A 138 -10.11 8.40 -5.34
N GLY A 139 -9.21 7.45 -5.59
CA GLY A 139 -8.34 7.46 -6.77
C GLY A 139 -9.08 7.29 -8.11
N SER A 140 -10.37 6.92 -8.09
CA SER A 140 -11.16 6.74 -9.30
C SER A 140 -12.64 7.06 -9.09
N ALA A 141 -13.39 7.19 -10.19
CA ALA A 141 -14.85 7.36 -10.16
C ALA A 141 -15.59 6.17 -9.52
N ARG A 142 -14.97 4.98 -9.46
CA ARG A 142 -15.56 3.78 -8.83
C ARG A 142 -15.59 3.84 -7.31
N ARG A 143 -14.95 4.85 -6.69
CA ARG A 143 -14.95 5.10 -5.24
C ARG A 143 -14.64 3.84 -4.38
N GLY A 144 -13.71 3.01 -4.85
CA GLY A 144 -13.34 1.77 -4.18
C GLY A 144 -12.08 1.86 -3.31
N VAL A 145 -11.11 2.69 -3.71
CA VAL A 145 -9.79 2.76 -3.08
C VAL A 145 -9.37 4.21 -2.87
N VAL A 146 -8.77 4.47 -1.71
CA VAL A 146 -8.08 5.71 -1.36
C VAL A 146 -6.61 5.36 -1.14
N THR A 147 -5.67 6.13 -1.69
CA THR A 147 -4.23 5.84 -1.58
C THR A 147 -3.51 6.99 -0.90
N GLN A 148 -2.99 6.73 0.30
CA GLN A 148 -2.10 7.64 1.00
C GLN A 148 -0.66 7.38 0.58
N VAL A 149 0.11 8.45 0.39
CA VAL A 149 1.52 8.38 0.04
C VAL A 149 2.31 9.08 1.12
N SER A 150 3.39 8.47 1.59
CA SER A 150 4.36 9.11 2.45
C SER A 150 5.75 9.04 1.84
N ILE A 151 6.52 10.09 2.09
CA ILE A 151 7.92 10.21 1.70
C ILE A 151 8.75 10.35 2.96
N LYS A 152 9.81 9.55 3.06
CA LYS A 152 10.83 9.66 4.08
C LYS A 152 12.20 9.65 3.43
N ILE A 153 13.13 10.42 3.99
CA ILE A 153 14.54 10.37 3.61
C ILE A 153 15.25 9.53 4.68
N PRO A 154 15.55 8.24 4.42
CA PRO A 154 16.18 7.39 5.42
C PRO A 154 17.59 7.89 5.72
N THR A 155 17.90 8.00 7.01
CA THR A 155 19.25 8.30 7.51
C THR A 155 19.99 7.05 7.95
N ASP A 156 19.32 5.91 7.94
CA ASP A 156 19.89 4.64 8.28
C ASP A 156 20.92 4.21 7.22
N THR A 157 22.08 3.74 7.66
CA THR A 157 23.12 3.20 6.77
C THR A 157 23.10 1.68 6.73
N THR A 158 21.96 1.08 7.12
CA THR A 158 21.78 -0.36 7.35
C THR A 158 22.25 -1.16 6.15
N ASP A 159 23.24 -2.04 6.36
CA ASP A 159 23.83 -3.05 5.45
C ASP A 159 23.33 -2.98 4.00
N LEU A 160 23.61 -1.86 3.34
CA LEU A 160 23.24 -1.69 1.95
C LEU A 160 24.03 -2.74 1.16
N PRO A 161 23.37 -3.62 0.40
CA PRO A 161 24.09 -4.63 -0.36
C PRO A 161 25.11 -3.93 -1.28
N PRO A 162 26.26 -4.57 -1.58
CA PRO A 162 27.23 -4.00 -2.48
C PRO A 162 26.52 -3.51 -3.75
N LEU A 163 26.86 -2.30 -4.20
CA LEU A 163 26.27 -1.64 -5.37
C LEU A 163 24.83 -1.10 -5.21
N ALA A 164 24.23 -1.14 -4.00
CA ALA A 164 22.88 -0.63 -3.77
C ALA A 164 22.71 0.87 -4.05
N LEU A 165 23.81 1.64 -4.00
CA LEU A 165 23.84 3.08 -4.23
C LEU A 165 24.33 3.46 -5.63
N LEU A 166 24.42 2.51 -6.55
CA LEU A 166 24.85 2.82 -7.92
C LEU A 166 23.77 3.57 -8.70
N ALA A 167 24.23 4.47 -9.57
CA ALA A 167 23.35 5.15 -10.52
C ALA A 167 22.68 4.12 -11.43
N ARG A 168 21.42 4.36 -11.82
CA ARG A 168 20.81 3.53 -12.87
C ARG A 168 21.59 3.65 -14.17
N ASN A 169 21.59 2.56 -14.94
CA ASN A 169 22.31 2.41 -16.23
C ASN A 169 23.83 2.35 -16.15
N ILE A 170 24.42 2.06 -14.98
CA ILE A 170 25.86 1.77 -14.92
C ILE A 170 26.12 0.28 -15.04
N ASN A 171 27.09 -0.06 -15.88
CA ASN A 171 27.51 -1.43 -16.12
C ASN A 171 28.89 -1.65 -15.50
N VAL A 172 28.91 -2.16 -14.27
CA VAL A 172 30.15 -2.49 -13.55
C VAL A 172 30.94 -3.61 -14.22
N SER A 173 30.26 -4.53 -14.91
CA SER A 173 30.89 -5.62 -15.68
C SER A 173 31.57 -5.11 -16.96
N GLY A 174 31.21 -3.92 -17.43
CA GLY A 174 31.84 -3.23 -18.57
C GLY A 174 33.00 -2.30 -18.18
N GLY A 175 33.43 -2.31 -16.91
CA GLY A 175 34.50 -1.43 -16.43
C GLY A 175 34.11 0.05 -16.31
N GLN A 176 32.80 0.36 -16.32
CA GLN A 176 32.35 1.73 -16.05
C GLN A 176 32.60 2.05 -14.57
N THR A 177 33.48 3.00 -14.33
CA THR A 177 33.72 3.57 -13.00
C THR A 177 32.49 4.38 -12.56
N ILE A 178 32.32 4.55 -11.24
CA ILE A 178 31.32 5.48 -10.69
C ILE A 178 31.47 6.81 -11.44
N PRO A 179 30.38 7.41 -11.97
CA PRO A 179 30.49 8.62 -12.78
C PRO A 179 31.27 9.70 -12.02
N GLN A 180 32.33 10.23 -12.63
CA GLN A 180 33.12 11.30 -12.01
C GLN A 180 32.22 12.51 -11.72
N GLY A 181 32.35 13.09 -10.54
CA GLY A 181 31.59 14.28 -10.14
C GLY A 181 30.28 14.01 -9.39
N VAL A 182 30.02 12.79 -8.90
CA VAL A 182 28.96 12.58 -7.89
C VAL A 182 29.28 13.39 -6.65
N THR A 183 28.43 14.35 -6.29
CA THR A 183 28.63 15.20 -5.11
C THR A 183 27.71 14.84 -3.95
N GLU A 184 26.57 14.23 -4.24
CA GLU A 184 25.57 13.93 -3.23
C GLU A 184 24.75 12.71 -3.65
N GLN A 185 24.41 11.87 -2.67
CA GLN A 185 23.50 10.74 -2.83
C GLN A 185 22.51 10.73 -1.68
N LYS A 186 21.22 10.75 -2.00
CA LYS A 186 20.12 10.70 -1.03
C LYS A 186 19.17 9.56 -1.38
N ARG A 187 18.83 8.75 -0.38
CA ARG A 187 17.79 7.73 -0.47
C ARG A 187 16.44 8.39 -0.22
N ILE A 188 15.48 8.11 -1.09
CA ILE A 188 14.08 8.54 -0.94
C ILE A 188 13.27 7.27 -0.80
N ARG A 189 12.66 7.07 0.37
CA ARG A 189 11.70 5.99 0.60
C ARG A 189 10.29 6.54 0.41
N MET A 190 9.54 5.91 -0.48
CA MET A 190 8.13 6.16 -0.68
C MET A 190 7.33 4.97 -0.16
N THR A 191 6.40 5.24 0.74
CA THR A 191 5.43 4.26 1.23
C THR A 191 4.05 4.63 0.71
N THR A 192 3.36 3.69 0.07
CA THR A 192 1.99 3.88 -0.39
C THR A 192 1.07 2.94 0.36
N VAL A 193 -0.06 3.47 0.84
CA VAL A 193 -1.07 2.73 1.59
C VAL A 193 -2.40 2.86 0.84
N ALA A 194 -2.76 1.83 0.10
CA ALA A 194 -4.03 1.72 -0.60
C ALA A 194 -5.06 1.05 0.30
N VAL A 195 -6.12 1.78 0.66
CA VAL A 195 -7.15 1.36 1.61
C VAL A 195 -8.51 1.29 0.92
N MET A 196 -9.28 0.25 1.23
CA MET A 196 -10.66 0.09 0.77
C MET A 196 -11.66 0.44 1.87
N PRO A 197 -12.07 1.71 1.99
CA PRO A 197 -12.87 2.18 3.13
C PRO A 197 -14.28 1.58 3.18
N ILE A 198 -14.79 1.03 2.08
CA ILE A 198 -16.12 0.40 2.04
C ILE A 198 -16.26 -0.81 2.98
N TYR A 199 -15.14 -1.45 3.33
CA TYR A 199 -15.12 -2.58 4.25
C TYR A 199 -14.88 -2.15 5.72
N ALA A 200 -14.68 -0.85 5.97
CA ALA A 200 -14.48 -0.34 7.32
C ALA A 200 -15.80 -0.35 8.10
N LYS A 201 -15.86 -1.17 9.16
CA LYS A 201 -16.99 -1.19 10.12
C LYS A 201 -17.09 0.13 10.88
N ASN A 202 -15.94 0.73 11.21
CA ASN A 202 -15.83 2.04 11.84
C ASN A 202 -14.93 2.93 11.00
N LEU A 203 -15.55 3.78 10.17
CA LEU A 203 -14.82 4.66 9.26
C LEU A 203 -14.00 5.72 10.01
N SER A 204 -14.47 6.19 11.17
CA SER A 204 -13.74 7.17 11.99
C SER A 204 -12.46 6.58 12.55
N ALA A 205 -12.49 5.33 13.03
CA ALA A 205 -11.30 4.63 13.50
C ALA A 205 -10.31 4.36 12.35
N ALA A 206 -10.81 3.96 11.18
CA ALA A 206 -9.98 3.80 9.99
C ALA A 206 -9.35 5.13 9.53
N GLN A 207 -10.09 6.24 9.66
CA GLN A 207 -9.59 7.57 9.35
C GLN A 207 -8.53 8.05 10.34
N ALA A 208 -8.65 7.68 11.63
CA ALA A 208 -7.64 7.95 12.65
C ALA A 208 -6.34 7.17 12.39
N CYS A 209 -6.44 5.92 11.90
CA CYS A 209 -5.26 5.12 11.54
C CYS A 209 -4.32 5.86 10.56
N LEU A 210 -4.87 6.60 9.60
CA LEU A 210 -4.10 7.36 8.61
C LEU A 210 -3.30 8.54 9.18
N LYS A 211 -3.67 9.03 10.37
CA LYS A 211 -3.13 10.26 10.98
C LYS A 211 -2.23 9.98 12.19
N GLU A 212 -2.51 8.90 12.91
CA GLU A 212 -1.92 8.62 14.23
C GLU A 212 -0.80 7.58 14.21
N ASN A 213 -0.52 6.97 13.05
CA ASN A 213 0.47 5.90 12.91
C ASN A 213 1.53 6.30 11.87
N VAL A 214 2.74 5.75 12.01
CA VAL A 214 3.77 5.84 10.96
C VAL A 214 3.30 5.08 9.71
N ASN A 215 3.71 5.46 8.49
CA ASN A 215 3.32 4.65 7.32
C ASN A 215 4.23 3.43 7.14
N ASP A 216 5.51 3.51 7.52
CA ASP A 216 6.44 2.38 7.61
C ASP A 216 7.22 2.35 8.92
N ASN A 217 7.71 1.16 9.29
CA ASN A 217 8.48 0.90 10.50
C ASN A 217 9.86 0.29 10.18
N LEU A 218 10.44 0.64 9.03
CA LEU A 218 11.68 0.01 8.56
C LEU A 218 12.93 0.60 9.24
N ASP A 219 12.85 1.82 9.78
CA ASP A 219 13.96 2.43 10.50
C ASP A 219 13.96 1.99 11.97
N ALA A 220 15.15 1.95 12.59
CA ALA A 220 15.33 1.52 13.98
C ALA A 220 14.40 2.25 14.96
N GLU A 221 14.28 3.58 14.82
CA GLU A 221 13.42 4.46 15.65
C GLU A 221 11.91 4.19 15.49
N SER A 222 11.53 3.61 14.35
CA SER A 222 10.12 3.30 14.02
C SER A 222 9.78 1.83 14.18
N SER A 223 10.77 0.94 14.37
CA SER A 223 10.62 -0.52 14.32
C SER A 223 9.54 -1.10 15.25
N ALA A 224 9.43 -0.55 16.47
CA ALA A 224 8.44 -0.95 17.46
C ALA A 224 7.06 -0.27 17.29
N LYS A 225 6.92 0.66 16.34
CA LYS A 225 5.69 1.42 16.13
C LYS A 225 4.72 0.67 15.23
N GLN A 226 3.44 0.82 15.54
CA GLN A 226 2.38 0.32 14.68
C GLN A 226 2.32 1.16 13.39
N THR A 227 2.25 0.50 12.24
CA THR A 227 2.09 1.18 10.96
C THR A 227 0.61 1.47 10.67
N THR A 228 0.36 2.44 9.78
CA THR A 228 -0.97 2.76 9.26
C THR A 228 -1.65 1.52 8.67
N ALA A 229 -0.90 0.72 7.91
CA ALA A 229 -1.40 -0.53 7.37
C ALA A 229 -1.77 -1.54 8.47
N GLN A 230 -0.93 -1.70 9.49
CA GLN A 230 -1.21 -2.60 10.61
C GLN A 230 -2.47 -2.16 11.38
N CYS A 231 -2.63 -0.85 11.61
CA CYS A 231 -3.83 -0.28 12.24
C CYS A 231 -5.10 -0.64 11.45
N LEU A 232 -5.06 -0.47 10.13
CA LEU A 232 -6.19 -0.78 9.24
C LEU A 232 -6.52 -2.28 9.21
N VAL A 233 -5.50 -3.15 9.18
CA VAL A 233 -5.68 -4.61 9.27
C VAL A 233 -6.33 -5.01 10.60
N ASN A 234 -5.89 -4.42 11.72
CA ASN A 234 -6.46 -4.69 13.05
C ASN A 234 -7.96 -4.32 13.12
N LEU A 235 -8.40 -3.32 12.34
CA LEU A 235 -9.81 -2.94 12.20
C LEU A 235 -10.59 -3.79 11.17
N GLY A 236 -9.93 -4.76 10.52
CA GLY A 236 -10.51 -5.60 9.47
C GLY A 236 -10.71 -4.88 8.13
N VAL A 237 -10.00 -3.76 7.90
CA VAL A 237 -10.05 -3.01 6.66
C VAL A 237 -9.02 -3.57 5.68
N PRO A 238 -9.42 -4.03 4.48
CA PRO A 238 -8.48 -4.43 3.45
C PRO A 238 -7.59 -3.26 3.05
N VAL A 239 -6.28 -3.50 3.13
CA VAL A 239 -5.23 -2.54 2.82
C VAL A 239 -4.10 -3.24 2.07
N ASN A 240 -3.45 -2.51 1.18
CA ASN A 240 -2.18 -2.91 0.61
C ASN A 240 -1.16 -1.79 0.87
N SER A 241 -0.02 -2.14 1.45
CA SER A 241 1.08 -1.23 1.70
C SER A 241 2.27 -1.65 0.86
N GLN A 242 2.84 -0.72 0.10
CA GLN A 242 4.03 -0.95 -0.70
C GLN A 242 5.08 0.09 -0.34
N VAL A 243 6.31 -0.37 -0.17
CA VAL A 243 7.47 0.49 0.08
C VAL A 243 8.43 0.37 -1.09
N GLN A 244 8.84 1.51 -1.62
CA GLN A 244 9.86 1.59 -2.67
C GLN A 244 10.90 2.63 -2.29
N GLU A 245 12.17 2.26 -2.38
CA GLU A 245 13.28 3.18 -2.24
C GLU A 245 13.87 3.57 -3.59
N PHE A 246 14.29 4.83 -3.69
CA PHE A 246 14.95 5.40 -4.86
C PHE A 246 16.25 6.08 -4.41
N ASN A 247 17.28 6.01 -5.24
CA ASN A 247 18.51 6.79 -5.05
C ASN A 247 18.48 8.01 -5.96
N LEU A 248 18.55 9.19 -5.37
CA LEU A 248 18.80 10.43 -6.07
C LEU A 248 20.29 10.76 -5.99
N GLN A 249 20.89 11.08 -7.13
CA GLN A 249 22.31 11.40 -7.22
C GLN A 249 22.51 12.72 -7.98
N THR A 250 23.34 13.58 -7.42
CA THR A 250 23.72 14.86 -8.03
C THR A 250 25.10 14.74 -8.65
N PHE A 251 25.24 15.16 -9.91
CA PHE A 251 26.50 15.15 -10.65
C PHE A 251 26.92 16.58 -11.02
N ILE A 252 28.17 16.95 -10.75
CA ILE A 252 28.78 18.12 -11.34
C ILE A 252 29.32 17.75 -12.71
N LYS A 253 28.81 18.42 -13.75
CA LYS A 253 29.35 18.35 -15.11
C LYS A 253 29.92 19.71 -15.49
N MET A 254 31.22 19.77 -15.78
CA MET A 254 31.79 20.97 -16.41
C MET A 254 31.23 21.10 -17.83
N VAL A 255 30.42 22.13 -18.06
CA VAL A 255 29.75 22.38 -19.35
C VAL A 255 30.57 23.32 -20.25
N LYS A 256 31.52 24.07 -19.67
CA LYS A 256 32.45 24.97 -20.37
C LYS A 256 33.68 25.24 -19.50
N ALA A 257 34.87 25.25 -20.09
CA ALA A 257 36.10 25.65 -19.39
C ALA A 257 36.04 27.16 -19.05
N PRO A 258 36.58 27.59 -17.89
CA PRO A 258 36.82 29.01 -17.65
C PRO A 258 37.73 29.54 -18.76
N VAL A 259 37.31 30.65 -19.39
CA VAL A 259 38.08 31.35 -20.43
C VAL A 259 39.21 32.12 -19.77
#